data_AF-A0A292GQC8-F1
#
_entry.id   AF-A0A292GQC8-F1
#
_cell.length_a   1.000
_cell.length_b   1.000
_cell.length_c   1.000
_cell.angle_alpha   90.00
_cell.angle_beta   90.00
_cell.angle_gamma   90.00
#
_symmetry.space_group_name_H-M   'P 1'
#
loop_
_entity.id
_entity.type
_entity.pdbx_description
1 polymer ?
#
loop_
_entity_poly.entity_id
_entity_poly.type
_entity_poly.pdbx_seq_one_letter_code
_entity_poly.pdbx_strand_id
1 'polypeptide(L)'
;MIRLRKLFYIALTSAVFGFIFLVGYTIQAGVNISDGGYHGIMKIVVDILSVFVEVFGAALAGGAIMIVALFAGIFAAVTIWRDKLYFY
;
A
#
# COMPACT_ATOMS: atom_id res chain seq x y z
N MET A 1 22.24 16.25 9.99
CA MET A 1 21.52 15.01 10.39
C MET A 1 20.01 15.02 10.07
N ILE A 2 19.27 16.12 10.29
CA ILE A 2 17.81 16.17 10.08
C ILE A 2 17.37 15.85 8.64
N ARG A 3 18.09 16.34 7.61
CA ARG A 3 17.78 16.05 6.20
C ARG A 3 17.97 14.58 5.83
N LEU A 4 19.01 13.92 6.36
CA LEU A 4 19.27 12.49 6.09
C LEU A 4 18.18 11.60 6.71
N ARG A 5 17.72 11.93 7.93
CA ARG A 5 16.58 11.26 8.56
C ARG A 5 15.30 11.40 7.74
N LYS A 6 14.99 12.60 7.25
CA LYS A 6 13.83 12.82 6.36
C LYS A 6 13.87 11.95 5.11
N LEU A 7 15.03 11.91 4.45
CA LEU A 7 15.22 11.07 3.26
C LEU A 7 15.02 9.58 3.58
N PHE A 8 15.53 9.12 4.73
CA PHE A 8 15.30 7.76 5.20
C PHE A 8 13.82 7.46 5.43
N TYR A 9 13.08 8.35 6.09
CA TYR A 9 11.63 8.17 6.30
C TYR A 9 10.85 8.16 4.99
N ILE A 10 11.19 9.04 4.04
CA ILE A 10 10.55 9.07 2.72
C ILE A 10 10.84 7.76 1.98
N ALA A 11 12.09 7.28 1.98
CA ALA A 11 12.44 6.01 1.36
C ALA A 11 11.68 4.83 1.98
N LEU A 12 11.56 4.80 3.31
CA LEU A 12 10.83 3.77 4.04
C LEU A 12 9.34 3.81 3.72
N THR A 13 8.71 4.99 3.72
CA THR A 13 7.30 5.11 3.32
C THR A 13 7.08 4.71 1.88
N SER A 14 7.96 5.12 0.97
CA SER A 14 7.89 4.74 -0.45
C SER A 14 8.03 3.23 -0.64
N ALA A 15 8.87 2.56 0.16
CA ALA A 15 8.98 1.10 0.12
C ALA A 15 7.69 0.40 0.59
N VAL A 16 7.06 0.92 1.66
CA VAL A 16 5.77 0.38 2.15
C VAL A 16 4.68 0.56 1.09
N PHE A 17 4.51 1.76 0.54
CA PHE A 17 3.49 2.00 -0.48
C PHE A 17 3.82 1.30 -1.81
N GLY A 18 5.10 1.15 -2.15
CA GLY A 18 5.55 0.35 -3.28
C GLY A 18 5.21 -1.13 -3.12
N PHE A 19 5.34 -1.68 -1.90
CA PHE A 19 4.90 -3.03 -1.60
C PHE A 19 3.38 -3.17 -1.76
N ILE A 20 2.58 -2.22 -1.25
CA ILE A 20 1.12 -2.24 -1.43
C ILE A 20 0.73 -2.14 -2.90
N PHE A 21 1.45 -1.32 -3.69
CA PHE A 21 1.26 -1.23 -5.13
C PHE A 21 1.55 -2.56 -5.82
N LEU A 22 2.64 -3.24 -5.45
CA LEU A 22 2.97 -4.57 -5.96
C LEU A 22 1.87 -5.58 -5.64
N VAL A 23 1.30 -5.54 -4.42
CA VAL A 23 0.15 -6.36 -4.05
C VAL A 23 -1.06 -6.04 -4.94
N GLY A 24 -1.37 -4.76 -5.19
CA GLY A 24 -2.43 -4.40 -6.12
C GLY A 24 -2.19 -4.94 -7.55
N TYR A 25 -0.94 -4.91 -8.01
CA TYR A 25 -0.55 -5.45 -9.32
C TYR A 25 -0.71 -6.97 -9.41
N THR A 26 -0.34 -7.74 -8.37
CA THR A 26 -0.53 -9.19 -8.38
C THR A 26 -2.02 -9.57 -8.37
N ILE A 27 -2.84 -8.80 -7.66
CA ILE A 27 -4.30 -8.96 -7.65
C ILE A 27 -4.86 -8.66 -9.04
N GLN A 28 -4.43 -7.56 -9.67
CA GLN A 28 -4.84 -7.20 -11.03
C GLN A 28 -4.46 -8.28 -12.04
N ALA A 29 -3.30 -8.93 -11.85
CA ALA A 29 -2.83 -10.04 -12.68
C ALA A 29 -3.61 -11.35 -12.46
N GLY A 30 -4.57 -11.39 -11.53
CA GLY A 30 -5.41 -12.55 -11.26
C GLY A 30 -4.78 -13.59 -10.34
N VAL A 31 -3.74 -13.21 -9.57
CA VAL A 31 -3.17 -14.10 -8.56
C VAL A 31 -4.17 -14.23 -7.40
N ASN A 32 -4.65 -15.46 -7.16
CA ASN A 32 -5.55 -15.74 -6.03
C ASN A 32 -4.82 -15.50 -4.71
N ILE A 33 -5.27 -14.49 -3.98
CA ILE A 33 -4.75 -14.11 -2.66
C ILE A 33 -5.37 -14.98 -1.55
N SER A 34 -6.44 -15.72 -1.82
CA SER A 34 -7.15 -16.52 -0.82
C SER A 34 -6.36 -17.73 -0.30
N ASP A 35 -5.40 -18.22 -1.08
CA ASP A 35 -4.69 -19.48 -0.79
C ASP A 35 -3.42 -19.29 0.06
N GLY A 36 -3.07 -18.04 0.40
CA GLY A 36 -1.78 -17.70 1.03
C GLY A 36 -1.65 -18.04 2.53
N GLY A 37 -2.59 -18.76 3.13
CA GLY A 37 -2.50 -19.15 4.54
C GLY A 37 -2.48 -17.96 5.51
N TYR A 38 -3.20 -16.88 5.18
CA TYR A 38 -3.25 -15.67 6.01
C TYR A 38 -4.05 -15.88 7.30
N HIS A 39 -3.49 -15.48 8.44
CA HIS A 39 -4.11 -15.62 9.77
C HIS A 39 -4.31 -14.24 10.43
N GLY A 40 -5.28 -14.14 11.34
CA GLY A 40 -5.53 -12.92 12.13
C GLY A 40 -6.10 -11.75 11.31
N ILE A 41 -5.66 -10.53 11.58
CA ILE A 41 -6.12 -9.30 10.89
C ILE A 41 -5.88 -9.38 9.38
N MET A 42 -4.80 -10.06 8.97
CA MET A 42 -4.48 -10.23 7.56
C MET A 42 -5.51 -11.09 6.81
N LYS A 43 -6.13 -12.06 7.50
CA LYS A 43 -7.24 -12.82 6.94
C LYS A 43 -8.45 -11.93 6.67
N ILE A 44 -8.81 -11.06 7.62
CA ILE A 44 -9.95 -10.13 7.46
C ILE A 44 -9.73 -9.20 6.27
N VAL A 45 -8.52 -8.65 6.14
CA VAL A 45 -8.18 -7.77 5.02
C VAL A 45 -8.25 -8.52 3.69
N VAL A 46 -7.72 -9.75 3.63
CA VAL A 46 -7.78 -10.60 2.44
C VAL A 46 -9.21 -10.99 2.09
N ASP A 47 -10.04 -11.37 3.06
CA ASP A 47 -11.44 -11.73 2.84
C ASP A 47 -12.23 -10.55 2.28
N ILE A 48 -12.04 -9.34 2.82
CA ILE A 48 -12.66 -8.11 2.28
C ILE A 48 -12.19 -7.89 0.84
N LEU A 49 -10.89 -7.96 0.59
CA LEU A 49 -10.33 -7.78 -0.75
C LEU A 49 -10.86 -8.83 -1.73
N SER A 50 -11.00 -10.08 -1.31
CA SER A 50 -11.58 -11.17 -2.10
C SER A 50 -13.03 -10.89 -2.45
N VAL A 51 -13.86 -10.41 -1.51
CA VAL A 51 -15.24 -9.99 -1.80
C VAL A 51 -15.27 -8.85 -2.83
N PHE A 52 -14.38 -7.86 -2.70
CA PHE A 52 -14.28 -6.78 -3.69
C PHE A 52 -13.84 -7.29 -5.07
N VAL A 53 -12.92 -8.26 -5.12
CA VAL A 53 -12.47 -8.91 -6.35
C VAL A 53 -13.60 -9.73 -7.00
N GLU A 54 -14.40 -10.44 -6.22
CA GLU A 54 -15.57 -11.19 -6.73
C GLU A 54 -16.66 -10.27 -7.28
N VAL A 55 -16.91 -9.13 -6.64
CA VAL A 55 -17.98 -8.20 -7.04
C VAL A 55 -17.59 -7.31 -8.22
N PHE A 56 -16.35 -6.80 -8.25
CA PHE A 56 -15.91 -5.80 -9.24
C PHE A 56 -14.90 -6.34 -10.27
N GLY A 57 -14.40 -7.55 -10.07
CA GLY A 57 -13.34 -8.14 -10.87
C GLY A 57 -11.94 -7.80 -10.37
N ALA A 58 -11.02 -8.75 -10.50
CA ALA A 58 -9.64 -8.65 -10.03
C ALA A 58 -8.90 -7.44 -10.63
N ALA A 59 -9.17 -7.13 -11.90
CA ALA A 59 -8.52 -6.03 -12.60
C ALA A 59 -8.85 -4.66 -11.99
N LEU A 60 -10.10 -4.48 -11.57
CA LEU A 60 -10.62 -3.21 -11.04
C LEU A 60 -10.24 -3.05 -9.57
N ALA A 61 -10.31 -4.13 -8.78
CA ALA A 61 -9.87 -4.15 -7.39
C ALA A 61 -8.35 -3.91 -7.26
N GLY A 62 -7.54 -4.62 -8.06
CA GLY A 62 -6.08 -4.44 -8.08
C GLY A 62 -5.68 -3.03 -8.53
N GLY A 63 -6.31 -2.53 -9.60
CA GLY A 63 -6.11 -1.16 -10.08
C GLY A 63 -6.46 -0.09 -9.05
N ALA A 64 -7.55 -0.27 -8.30
CA ALA A 64 -7.94 0.65 -7.23
C ALA A 64 -6.90 0.68 -6.10
N ILE A 65 -6.39 -0.49 -5.68
CA ILE A 65 -5.33 -0.59 -4.66
C ILE A 65 -4.05 0.11 -5.13
N MET A 66 -3.65 -0.09 -6.39
CA MET A 66 -2.49 0.56 -6.98
C MET A 66 -2.63 2.09 -6.99
N ILE A 67 -3.79 2.61 -7.39
CA ILE A 67 -4.08 4.05 -7.40
C ILE A 67 -4.01 4.60 -5.97
N VAL A 68 -4.69 3.97 -5.02
CA VAL A 68 -4.68 4.40 -3.61
C VAL A 68 -3.26 4.37 -3.04
N ALA A 69 -2.49 3.33 -3.31
CA ALA A 69 -1.11 3.20 -2.85
C ALA A 69 -0.21 4.32 -3.41
N LEU A 70 -0.36 4.66 -4.70
CA LEU A 70 0.38 5.74 -5.34
C LEU A 70 0.05 7.10 -4.69
N PHE A 71 -1.24 7.43 -4.58
CA PHE A 71 -1.67 8.71 -4.00
C PHE A 71 -1.32 8.81 -2.51
N ALA A 72 -1.52 7.75 -1.73
CA ALA A 72 -1.16 7.72 -0.31
C ALA A 72 0.36 7.84 -0.12
N GLY A 73 1.17 7.19 -0.97
CA GLY A 73 2.62 7.30 -0.93
C GLY A 73 3.13 8.70 -1.27
N ILE A 74 2.61 9.33 -2.32
CA ILE A 74 2.94 10.71 -2.68
C ILE A 74 2.53 11.66 -1.55
N PHE A 75 1.32 11.50 -1.02
CA PHE A 75 0.82 12.33 0.08
C PHE A 75 1.69 12.20 1.34
N ALA A 76 2.06 10.97 1.72
CA ALA A 76 2.94 10.72 2.86
C ALA A 76 4.33 11.33 2.65
N ALA A 77 4.92 11.16 1.47
CA ALA A 77 6.22 11.73 1.14
C ALA A 77 6.21 13.26 1.19
N VAL A 78 5.18 13.90 0.63
CA VAL A 78 4.99 15.36 0.68
C VAL A 78 4.79 15.84 2.10
N THR A 79 4.01 15.11 2.91
CA THR A 79 3.78 15.45 4.31
C THR A 79 5.07 15.39 5.12
N ILE A 80 5.86 14.32 5.01
CA ILE A 80 7.17 14.19 5.67
C ILE A 80 8.16 15.27 5.20
N TRP A 81 8.10 15.62 3.92
CA TRP A 81 8.94 16.68 3.36
C TRP A 81 8.58 18.05 3.96
N ARG A 82 7.28 18.38 3.96
CA ARG A 82 6.73 19.66 4.43
C ARG A 82 6.79 19.82 5.93
N ASP A 83 6.60 18.75 6.69
CA ASP A 83 6.71 18.82 8.14
C ASP A 83 8.12 19.22 8.51
N LYS A 84 8.26 20.38 9.18
CA LYS A 84 9.38 20.58 10.07
C LYS A 84 9.20 19.49 11.13
N LEU A 85 9.90 18.35 11.01
CA LEU A 85 9.88 17.32 12.04
C LEU A 85 10.09 18.02 13.38
N TYR A 86 9.00 18.18 14.12
CA TYR A 86 8.96 18.72 15.46
C TYR A 86 9.59 17.65 16.34
N PHE A 87 10.92 17.58 16.31
CA PHE A 87 11.68 16.96 17.38
C PHE A 87 11.73 17.99 18.51
N TYR A 88 10.71 17.97 19.37
CA TYR A 88 10.90 18.26 20.79
C TYR A 88 11.38 16.98 21.48
#